data_AF-A0A0B8QS24-F1
#
_entry.id   AF-A0A0B8QS24-F1
#
_cell.length_a   1.000
_cell.length_b   1.000
_cell.length_c   1.000
_cell.angle_alpha   90.00
_cell.angle_beta   90.00
_cell.angle_gamma   90.00
#
_symmetry.space_group_name_H-M   'P 1'
#
loop_
_entity.id
_entity.type
_entity.pdbx_description
1 polymer ?
#
loop_
_entity_poly.entity_id
_entity_poly.type
_entity_poly.pdbx_seq_one_letter_code
_entity_poly.pdbx_strand_id
1 'polypeptide(L)'
;MVDSIQLFTEMMPDYVSILDSNLVAKDQKAIASEAHKIKGAAGSVGLKRIQSVAQQAQSPELPAWWENIHDWVDEIKNNYLNDIRMLLNWVDKDFDS
;
A
#
# COMPACT_ATOMS: atom_id res chain seq x y z
N MET A 1 -4.68 -11.23 -14.08
CA MET A 1 -4.82 -11.15 -12.61
C MET A 1 -3.51 -11.52 -11.94
N VAL A 2 -2.97 -12.71 -12.18
CA VAL A 2 -1.63 -13.13 -11.69
C VAL A 2 -0.54 -12.13 -12.08
N ASP A 3 -0.47 -11.72 -13.36
CA ASP A 3 0.52 -10.72 -13.81
C ASP A 3 0.42 -9.38 -13.08
N SER A 4 -0.79 -8.94 -12.76
CA SER A 4 -1.04 -7.69 -12.02
C SER A 4 -0.58 -7.81 -10.56
N ILE A 5 -0.75 -8.98 -9.95
CA ILE A 5 -0.26 -9.28 -8.59
C ILE A 5 1.27 -9.34 -8.58
N GLN A 6 1.87 -9.95 -9.60
CA GLN A 6 3.32 -10.02 -9.73
C GLN A 6 3.93 -8.62 -9.91
N LEU A 7 3.40 -7.82 -10.84
CA LEU A 7 3.84 -6.43 -11.03
C LEU A 7 3.67 -5.60 -9.75
N PHE A 8 2.54 -5.75 -9.04
CA PHE A 8 2.35 -5.10 -7.74
C PHE A 8 3.42 -5.51 -6.73
N THR A 9 3.75 -6.80 -6.66
CA THR A 9 4.75 -7.35 -5.74
C THR A 9 6.14 -6.79 -6.02
N GLU A 10 6.50 -6.65 -7.30
CA GLU A 10 7.78 -6.09 -7.74
C GLU A 10 7.89 -4.58 -7.43
N MET A 11 6.79 -3.84 -7.56
CA MET A 11 6.78 -2.38 -7.39
C MET A 11 6.63 -1.91 -5.93
N MET A 12 6.01 -2.70 -5.06
CA MET A 12 5.72 -2.28 -3.67
C MET A 12 6.96 -1.90 -2.83
N PRO A 13 8.11 -2.60 -2.91
CA PRO A 13 9.31 -2.20 -2.20
C PRO A 13 9.76 -0.78 -2.55
N ASP A 14 9.69 -0.39 -3.83
CA ASP A 14 10.06 0.96 -4.27
C ASP A 14 9.07 2.01 -3.75
N TYR A 15 7.75 1.73 -3.83
CA TYR A 15 6.74 2.62 -3.28
C TYR A 15 6.93 2.86 -1.78
N VAL A 16 7.20 1.80 -1.01
CA VAL A 16 7.46 1.90 0.43
C VAL A 16 8.73 2.68 0.72
N SER A 17 9.81 2.44 -0.04
CA SER A 17 11.08 3.18 0.13
C SER A 17 10.92 4.67 -0.15
N ILE A 18 10.17 5.05 -1.19
CA ILE A 18 9.88 6.45 -1.51
C ILE A 18 9.00 7.08 -0.43
N LEU A 19 7.98 6.34 0.04
CA LEU A 19 7.08 6.80 1.11
C LEU A 19 7.85 7.08 2.41
N ASP A 20 8.72 6.16 2.84
CA ASP A 20 9.59 6.33 4.00
C ASP A 20 10.53 7.54 3.83
N SER A 21 11.10 7.71 2.64
CA SER A 21 11.97 8.87 2.35
C SER A 21 11.22 10.20 2.47
N ASN A 22 9.98 10.24 1.97
CA ASN A 22 9.11 11.43 2.06
C ASN A 22 8.67 11.70 3.51
N LEU A 23 8.47 10.66 4.33
CA LEU A 23 8.20 10.80 5.77
C LEU A 23 9.37 11.43 6.50
N VAL A 24 10.60 10.94 6.25
CA VAL A 24 11.83 11.50 6.83
C VAL A 24 11.98 12.98 6.43
N ALA A 25 11.69 13.31 5.18
CA ALA A 25 11.71 14.69 4.67
C ALA A 25 10.55 15.55 5.17
N LYS A 26 9.53 14.95 5.80
CA LYS A 26 8.26 15.59 6.19
C LYS A 26 7.57 16.31 5.02
N ASP A 27 7.69 15.78 3.81
CA ASP A 27 7.04 16.34 2.62
C ASP A 27 5.60 15.80 2.50
N GLN A 28 4.64 16.53 3.08
CA GLN A 28 3.23 16.13 3.09
C GLN A 28 2.68 15.83 1.69
N LYS A 29 3.06 16.63 0.69
CA LYS A 29 2.53 16.48 -0.67
C LYS A 29 3.11 15.24 -1.33
N ALA A 30 4.40 15.00 -1.15
CA ALA A 30 5.05 13.80 -1.67
C ALA A 30 4.55 12.53 -0.97
N ILE A 31 4.32 12.57 0.35
CA ILE A 31 3.69 11.45 1.09
C ILE A 31 2.32 11.13 0.51
N ALA A 32 1.45 12.14 0.37
CA ALA A 32 0.10 11.95 -0.15
C ALA A 32 0.10 11.41 -1.59
N SER A 33 1.00 11.93 -2.43
CA SER A 33 1.17 11.46 -3.82
C SER A 33 1.67 10.02 -3.88
N GLU A 34 2.55 9.59 -2.98
CA GLU A 34 3.07 8.22 -2.98
C GLU A 34 2.03 7.24 -2.44
N ALA A 35 1.32 7.62 -1.37
CA ALA A 35 0.18 6.87 -0.85
C ALA A 35 -0.93 6.70 -1.91
N HIS A 36 -1.16 7.70 -2.77
CA HIS A 36 -2.09 7.59 -3.89
C HIS A 36 -1.72 6.48 -4.88
N LYS A 37 -0.43 6.34 -5.22
CA LYS A 37 0.06 5.27 -6.10
C LYS A 37 -0.16 3.89 -5.47
N ILE A 38 0.20 3.75 -4.19
CA ILE A 38 -0.01 2.50 -3.43
C ILE A 38 -1.50 2.14 -3.39
N LYS A 39 -2.38 3.10 -3.11
CA LYS A 39 -3.84 2.90 -3.11
C LYS A 39 -4.33 2.37 -4.46
N GLY A 40 -3.91 3.01 -5.55
CA GLY A 40 -4.30 2.61 -6.91
C GLY A 40 -3.84 1.19 -7.24
N ALA A 41 -2.57 0.90 -6.93
CA ALA A 41 -1.96 -0.40 -7.19
C ALA A 41 -2.59 -1.51 -6.33
N ALA A 42 -2.82 -1.26 -5.02
CA ALA A 42 -3.48 -2.21 -4.13
C ALA A 42 -4.94 -2.48 -4.54
N GLY A 43 -5.63 -1.44 -5.01
CA GLY A 43 -7.00 -1.54 -5.51
C GLY A 43 -7.14 -2.40 -6.77
N SER A 44 -6.16 -2.37 -7.68
CA SER A 44 -6.20 -3.16 -8.92
C SER A 44 -5.99 -4.66 -8.69
N VAL A 45 -5.34 -5.05 -7.59
CA VAL A 45 -5.08 -6.45 -7.21
C VAL A 45 -5.99 -6.95 -6.08
N GLY A 46 -6.85 -6.10 -5.52
CA GLY A 46 -7.83 -6.51 -4.50
C GLY A 46 -7.30 -6.55 -3.06
N LEU A 47 -6.16 -5.91 -2.76
CA LEU A 47 -5.63 -5.81 -1.39
C LEU A 47 -6.36 -4.72 -0.59
N LYS A 48 -7.55 -5.07 -0.09
CA LYS A 48 -8.48 -4.13 0.57
C LYS A 48 -7.88 -3.42 1.79
N ARG A 49 -7.10 -4.11 2.63
CA ARG A 49 -6.45 -3.49 3.80
C ARG A 49 -5.49 -2.40 3.34
N ILE A 50 -4.52 -2.75 2.51
CA ILE A 50 -3.52 -1.81 1.98
C ILE A 50 -4.19 -0.63 1.25
N GLN A 51 -5.22 -0.90 0.45
CA GLN A 51 -5.99 0.15 -0.23
C GLN A 51 -6.65 1.12 0.76
N SER A 52 -7.25 0.61 1.84
CA SER A 52 -7.92 1.44 2.86
C SER A 52 -6.95 2.27 3.68
N VAL A 53 -5.81 1.71 4.06
CA VAL A 53 -4.78 2.43 4.82
C VAL A 53 -4.13 3.51 3.95
N ALA A 54 -3.81 3.16 2.70
CA ALA A 54 -3.28 4.12 1.73
C ALA A 54 -4.28 5.26 1.43
N GLN A 55 -5.60 5.00 1.49
CA GLN A 55 -6.63 6.05 1.42
C GLN A 55 -6.51 7.06 2.56
N GLN A 56 -6.22 6.63 3.79
CA GLN A 56 -6.01 7.54 4.93
C GLN A 56 -4.71 8.32 4.76
N ALA A 57 -3.62 7.62 4.40
CA ALA A 57 -2.32 8.24 4.17
C ALA A 57 -2.33 9.27 3.03
N GLN A 58 -3.13 9.07 1.96
CA GLN A 58 -3.22 10.06 0.87
C GLN A 58 -4.10 11.28 1.17
N SER A 59 -4.73 11.36 2.35
CA SER A 59 -5.74 12.36 2.70
C SER A 59 -5.23 13.35 3.77
N PRO A 60 -4.28 14.26 3.41
CA PRO A 60 -3.66 15.19 4.36
C PRO A 60 -4.64 16.17 5.02
N GLU A 61 -5.86 16.27 4.50
CA GLU A 61 -6.97 17.05 5.07
C GLU A 61 -7.59 16.42 6.33
N LEU A 62 -7.29 15.15 6.62
CA LEU A 62 -7.85 14.48 7.79
C LEU A 62 -7.36 15.14 9.09
N PRO A 63 -8.23 15.25 10.11
CA PRO A 63 -7.80 15.67 11.44
C PRO A 63 -6.68 14.77 11.97
N ALA A 64 -5.69 15.37 12.64
CA ALA A 64 -4.56 14.66 13.23
C ALA A 64 -3.77 13.79 12.23
N TRP A 65 -3.80 14.11 10.92
CA TRP A 65 -3.09 13.32 9.91
C TRP A 65 -1.62 13.10 10.23
N TRP A 66 -0.91 14.14 10.68
CA TRP A 66 0.51 14.04 11.07
C TRP A 66 0.76 13.15 12.29
N GLU A 67 -0.23 13.03 13.18
CA GLU A 67 -0.14 12.16 14.35
C GLU A 67 -0.32 10.70 13.94
N ASN A 68 -1.18 10.43 12.95
CA ASN A 68 -1.53 9.08 12.52
C ASN A 68 -0.69 8.53 11.35
N ILE A 69 0.02 9.39 10.60
CA ILE A 69 0.66 8.98 9.34
C ILE A 69 1.71 7.88 9.53
N HIS A 70 2.44 7.89 10.65
CA HIS A 70 3.44 6.87 10.94
C HIS A 70 2.77 5.50 11.14
N ASP A 71 1.66 5.45 11.88
CA ASP A 71 0.91 4.22 12.12
C ASP A 71 0.36 3.63 10.82
N TRP A 72 -0.17 4.48 9.93
CA TRP A 72 -0.67 4.03 8.62
C TRP A 72 0.45 3.50 7.72
N VAL A 73 1.61 4.17 7.70
CA VAL A 73 2.75 3.68 6.90
C VAL A 73 3.31 2.38 7.46
N ASP A 74 3.40 2.25 8.79
CA ASP A 74 3.80 1.00 9.43
C ASP A 74 2.79 -0.12 9.17
N GLU A 75 1.48 0.17 9.16
CA GLU A 75 0.46 -0.81 8.81
C GLU A 75 0.63 -1.29 7.36
N ILE A 76 0.91 -0.39 6.41
CA ILE A 76 1.22 -0.80 5.03
C ILE A 76 2.43 -1.72 5.01
N LYS A 77 3.55 -1.30 5.62
CA LYS A 77 4.84 -2.01 5.62
C LYS A 77 4.76 -3.39 6.26
N ASN A 78 4.04 -3.51 7.37
CA ASN A 78 3.96 -4.74 8.14
C ASN A 78 3.01 -5.76 7.50
N ASN A 79 2.05 -5.32 6.68
CA ASN A 79 1.01 -6.20 6.16
C ASN A 79 1.14 -6.56 4.68
N TYR A 80 1.75 -5.70 3.84
CA TYR A 80 1.64 -5.88 2.38
C TYR A 80 2.16 -7.24 1.89
N LEU A 81 3.29 -7.74 2.41
CA LEU A 81 3.84 -9.04 2.01
C LEU A 81 2.93 -10.20 2.39
N ASN A 82 2.36 -10.18 3.59
CA ASN A 82 1.44 -11.24 4.02
C ASN A 82 0.12 -11.19 3.23
N ASP A 83 -0.38 -10.00 2.97
CA ASP A 83 -1.60 -9.79 2.18
C ASP A 83 -1.42 -10.26 0.72
N ILE A 84 -0.27 -9.97 0.09
CA ILE A 84 0.13 -10.52 -1.23
C ILE A 84 0.16 -12.05 -1.18
N ARG A 85 0.81 -12.63 -0.16
CA ARG A 85 0.92 -14.08 -0.02
C ARG A 85 -0.45 -14.75 0.10
N MET A 86 -1.35 -14.17 0.89
CA MET A 86 -2.73 -14.67 1.02
C MET A 86 -3.49 -14.60 -0.31
N LEU A 87 -3.31 -13.50 -1.05
CA LEU A 87 -3.92 -13.33 -2.37
C LEU A 87 -3.40 -14.37 -3.38
N LEU A 88 -2.09 -14.58 -3.46
CA LEU A 88 -1.49 -15.60 -4.33
C LEU A 88 -2.00 -17.00 -3.99
N ASN A 89 -2.06 -17.35 -2.70
CA ASN A 89 -2.60 -18.65 -2.26
C ASN A 89 -4.09 -18.84 -2.59
N TRP A 90 -4.88 -17.77 -2.59
CA TRP A 90 -6.30 -17.84 -2.97
C TRP A 90 -6.45 -18.05 -4.48
N VAL A 91 -5.70 -17.30 -5.28
CA VAL A 91 -5.70 -17.43 -6.73
C VAL A 91 -5.26 -18.83 -7.17
N ASP A 92 -4.20 -19.39 -6.54
CA ASP A 92 -3.71 -20.73 -6.84
C ASP A 92 -4.77 -21.82 -6.57
N LYS A 93 -5.47 -21.73 -5.43
CA LYS A 93 -6.56 -22.66 -5.08
C LYS A 93 -7.76 -22.58 -6.02
N ASP A 94 -8.08 -21.40 -6.52
CA ASP A 94 -9.19 -21.20 -7.45
C ASP A 94 -8.87 -21.73 -8.86
N PHE A 95 -7.58 -21.93 -9.20
CA PHE A 95 -7.19 -22.58 -10.46
C PHE A 95 -7.22 -24.11 -10.40
N ASP A 96 -7.14 -24.70 -9.20
CA ASP A 96 -7.18 -26.14 -8.96
C ASP A 96 -8.60 -26.71 -8.68
N SER A 97 -9.62 -25.85 -8.59
CA SER A 97 -11.02 -26.19 -8.28
C SER A 97 -11.94 -26.18 -9.50
#